data_AF-A0A9Q0VEB4-F1
#
_entry.id   AF-A0A9Q0VEB4-F1
#
_cell.length_a   1.000
_cell.length_b   1.000
_cell.length_c   1.000
_cell.angle_alpha   90.00
_cell.angle_beta   90.00
_cell.angle_gamma   90.00
#
_symmetry.space_group_name_H-M   'P 1'
#
loop_
_entity.id
_entity.type
_entity.pdbx_description
1 polymer ?
#
loop_
_entity_poly.entity_id
_entity_poly.type
_entity_poly.pdbx_seq_one_letter_code
_entity_poly.pdbx_strand_id
1 'polypeptide(L)'
;MVEILWRPARAATLAKTELAGSLSALRDCINDISHLGAGQKSVLSSSIPALRRKHQEVKSRISNLEKFIAEAEAEPNFWFLPFYGACYRRLLVSLRKMEHLLLFVAFEIETLSQVSDRLQELINSIYLHPLAAAVGFSLNSIGELISISSLRKISISDRDEIDELGKSSPSADVVFWTFILDGEIENSNEEADEIEKRKGAQELKSRLILCIYSLEFCITSLIKETREIEKHVKELVAWENP
;
A
#
# COMPACT_ATOMS: atom_id res chain seq x y z
N MET A 1 39.55 30.84 13.28
CA MET A 1 38.20 30.71 13.86
C MET A 1 37.32 31.62 13.03
N VAL A 2 36.66 31.15 11.97
CA VAL A 2 35.47 30.31 11.99
C VAL A 2 35.42 29.49 10.69
N GLU A 3 35.64 28.19 10.79
CA GLU A 3 35.18 27.24 9.77
C GLU A 3 33.66 27.23 9.87
N ILE A 4 32.98 27.76 8.86
CA ILE A 4 31.53 27.72 8.77
C ILE A 4 31.18 26.24 8.54
N LEU A 5 30.72 25.61 9.62
CA LEU A 5 30.28 24.23 9.70
C LEU A 5 29.46 23.83 8.47
N TRP A 6 29.83 22.69 7.88
CA TRP A 6 28.86 21.80 7.23
C TRP A 6 27.57 21.81 8.06
N ARG A 7 26.44 22.21 7.48
CA ARG A 7 25.15 22.07 8.15
C ARG A 7 24.78 20.58 8.11
N PRO A 8 24.91 19.80 9.20
CA PRO A 8 24.22 18.52 9.24
C PRO A 8 22.74 18.79 8.95
N ALA A 9 22.15 17.97 8.07
CA ALA A 9 20.73 18.09 7.79
C ALA A 9 19.96 17.93 9.11
N ARG A 10 19.14 18.93 9.42
CA ARG A 10 18.30 18.96 10.63
C ARG A 10 17.41 17.71 10.67
N ALA A 11 17.17 17.12 11.84
CA ALA A 11 16.31 15.93 11.96
C ALA A 11 14.91 16.18 11.40
N ALA A 12 14.37 17.41 11.55
CA ALA A 12 13.11 17.81 10.92
C ALA A 12 13.13 17.70 9.38
N THR A 13 14.25 18.06 8.75
CA THR A 13 14.43 17.92 7.29
C THR A 13 14.56 16.45 6.91
N LEU A 14 15.31 15.66 7.69
CA LEU A 14 15.45 14.22 7.47
C LEU A 14 14.11 13.47 7.61
N ALA A 15 13.29 13.83 8.60
CA ALA A 15 11.94 13.30 8.77
C ALA A 15 11.06 13.61 7.54
N LYS A 16 11.13 14.83 7.00
CA LYS A 16 10.39 15.18 5.77
C LYS A 16 10.86 14.38 4.56
N THR A 17 12.17 14.18 4.40
CA THR A 17 12.71 13.38 3.30
C THR A 17 12.36 11.90 3.42
N GLU A 18 12.39 11.33 4.63
CA GLU A 18 11.98 9.93 4.85
C GLU A 18 10.48 9.74 4.69
N LEU A 19 9.66 10.74 5.04
CA LEU A 19 8.23 10.72 4.77
C LEU A 19 7.95 10.62 3.26
N ALA A 20 8.55 11.52 2.46
CA ALA A 20 8.41 11.49 1.00
C ALA A 20 8.97 10.19 0.38
N GLY A 21 10.11 9.72 0.88
CA GLY A 21 10.72 8.46 0.48
C GLY A 21 9.85 7.25 0.81
N SER A 22 9.21 7.23 1.97
CA SER A 22 8.30 6.16 2.40
C SER A 22 7.07 6.09 1.50
N LEU A 23 6.47 7.23 1.16
CA LEU A 23 5.31 7.30 0.25
C LEU A 23 5.67 6.81 -1.16
N SER A 24 6.85 7.20 -1.65
CA SER A 24 7.36 6.73 -2.95
C SER A 24 7.60 5.23 -2.95
N ALA A 25 8.23 4.70 -1.90
CA ALA A 25 8.48 3.26 -1.76
C ALA A 25 7.17 2.45 -1.64
N LEU A 26 6.17 2.98 -0.93
CA LEU A 26 4.83 2.39 -0.85
C LEU A 26 4.15 2.32 -2.22
N ARG A 27 4.18 3.43 -2.97
CA ARG A 27 3.65 3.50 -4.34
C ARG A 27 4.30 2.46 -5.24
N ASP A 28 5.64 2.40 -5.22
CA ASP A 28 6.38 1.45 -6.06
C ASP A 28 6.02 0.00 -5.68
N CYS A 29 5.88 -0.30 -4.39
CA CYS A 29 5.44 -1.61 -3.91
C CYS A 29 4.01 -1.96 -4.41
N ILE A 30 3.07 -1.02 -4.37
CA ILE A 30 1.70 -1.21 -4.86
C ILE A 30 1.67 -1.43 -6.37
N ASN A 31 2.47 -0.69 -7.12
CA ASN A 31 2.58 -0.86 -8.57
C ASN A 31 3.15 -2.24 -8.90
N ASP A 32 4.24 -2.66 -8.24
CA ASP A 32 4.82 -3.98 -8.41
C ASP A 32 3.79 -5.09 -8.11
N ILE A 33 2.97 -4.92 -7.07
CA ILE A 33 1.87 -5.83 -6.73
C ILE A 33 0.86 -5.94 -7.88
N SER A 34 0.47 -4.82 -8.48
CA SER A 34 -0.50 -4.83 -9.59
C SER A 34 0.04 -5.51 -10.85
N HIS A 35 1.36 -5.54 -11.03
CA HIS A 35 2.01 -6.17 -12.17
C HIS A 35 2.25 -7.68 -11.97
N LEU A 36 1.98 -8.23 -10.78
CA LEU A 36 2.34 -9.61 -10.44
C LEU A 36 1.61 -10.70 -11.23
N GLY A 37 0.39 -10.48 -11.72
CA GLY A 37 -0.32 -11.52 -12.46
C GLY A 37 -0.56 -11.20 -13.92
N ALA A 38 0.46 -10.66 -14.58
CA ALA A 38 0.58 -10.65 -16.04
C ALA A 38 1.52 -11.74 -16.59
N GLY A 39 2.01 -12.70 -15.77
CA GLY A 39 3.06 -13.63 -16.19
C GLY A 39 2.98 -15.05 -15.61
N GLN A 40 3.47 -16.02 -16.40
CA GLN A 40 3.63 -17.44 -16.05
C GLN A 40 4.28 -17.65 -14.68
N LYS A 41 3.96 -18.78 -14.02
CA LYS A 41 4.50 -19.24 -12.71
C LYS A 41 6.02 -19.06 -12.49
N SER A 42 6.84 -19.05 -13.55
CA SER A 42 8.29 -18.79 -13.43
C SER A 42 8.62 -17.34 -13.02
N VAL A 43 7.82 -16.37 -13.48
CA VAL A 43 7.95 -14.94 -13.17
C VAL A 43 7.51 -14.64 -11.73
N LEU A 44 6.48 -15.32 -11.23
CA LEU A 44 6.02 -15.24 -9.84
C LEU A 44 7.11 -15.66 -8.84
N SER A 45 7.88 -16.72 -9.13
CA SER A 45 8.94 -17.22 -8.25
C SER A 45 10.08 -16.21 -8.00
N SER A 46 10.36 -15.35 -9.00
CA SER A 46 11.38 -14.30 -8.89
C SER A 46 10.81 -12.98 -8.36
N SER A 47 9.51 -12.74 -8.54
CA SER A 47 8.83 -11.52 -8.11
C SER A 47 8.47 -11.50 -6.62
N ILE A 48 8.13 -12.64 -6.00
CA ILE A 48 7.84 -12.71 -4.55
C ILE A 48 9.06 -12.28 -3.69
N PRO A 49 10.30 -12.77 -3.94
CA PRO A 49 11.48 -12.26 -3.26
C PRO A 49 11.78 -10.79 -3.53
N ALA A 50 11.38 -10.26 -4.69
CA ALA A 50 11.53 -8.83 -5.02
C ALA A 50 10.55 -7.97 -4.22
N LEU A 51 9.27 -8.38 -4.17
CA LEU A 51 8.24 -7.73 -3.37
C LEU A 51 8.60 -7.72 -1.87
N ARG A 52 9.13 -8.85 -1.36
CA ARG A 52 9.59 -8.92 0.03
C ARG A 52 10.71 -7.93 0.33
N ARG A 53 11.67 -7.75 -0.60
CA ARG A 53 12.74 -6.75 -0.47
C ARG A 53 12.18 -5.32 -0.45
N LYS A 54 11.22 -5.02 -1.32
CA LYS A 54 10.53 -3.72 -1.36
C LYS A 54 9.73 -3.43 -0.09
N HIS A 55 9.01 -4.43 0.43
CA HIS A 55 8.35 -4.32 1.72
C HIS A 55 9.35 -4.06 2.87
N GLN A 56 10.51 -4.74 2.89
CA GLN A 56 11.57 -4.43 3.87
C GLN A 56 12.15 -3.02 3.70
N GLU A 57 12.26 -2.53 2.46
CA GLU A 57 12.66 -1.15 2.18
C GLU A 57 11.66 -0.17 2.81
N VAL A 58 10.35 -0.34 2.54
CA VAL A 58 9.27 0.46 3.15
C VAL A 58 9.37 0.43 4.67
N LYS A 59 9.46 -0.76 5.26
CA LYS A 59 9.57 -0.93 6.72
C LYS A 59 10.79 -0.22 7.31
N SER A 60 11.93 -0.28 6.62
CA SER A 60 13.16 0.38 7.07
C SER A 60 13.02 1.91 7.05
N ARG A 61 12.43 2.47 6.00
CA ARG A 61 12.18 3.92 5.86
C ARG A 61 11.21 4.44 6.91
N ILE A 62 10.11 3.73 7.15
CA ILE A 62 9.16 4.09 8.21
C ILE A 62 9.84 4.05 9.60
N SER A 63 10.75 3.11 9.82
CA SER A 63 11.52 3.03 11.07
C SER A 63 12.55 4.14 11.21
N ASN A 64 13.14 4.61 10.11
CA ASN A 64 14.01 5.79 10.13
C ASN A 64 13.21 7.07 10.35
N LEU A 65 12.04 7.20 9.70
CA LEU A 65 11.12 8.30 9.92
C LEU A 65 10.75 8.43 11.40
N GLU A 66 10.42 7.33 12.06
CA GLU A 66 10.11 7.29 13.49
C GLU A 66 11.27 7.83 14.36
N LYS A 67 12.52 7.45 14.04
CA LYS A 67 13.71 7.97 14.72
C LYS A 67 13.87 9.47 14.51
N PHE A 68 13.78 9.93 13.26
CA PHE A 68 13.93 11.35 12.94
C PHE A 68 12.81 12.22 13.53
N ILE A 69 11.60 11.69 13.68
CA ILE A 69 10.52 12.37 14.42
C ILE A 69 10.92 12.59 15.88
N ALA A 70 11.42 11.55 16.55
CA ALA A 70 11.84 11.65 17.95
C ALA A 70 13.01 12.64 18.12
N GLU A 71 13.98 12.60 17.22
CA GLU A 71 15.12 13.53 17.20
C GLU A 71 14.65 14.97 16.95
N ALA A 72 13.78 15.19 15.96
CA ALA A 72 13.27 16.51 15.61
C ALA A 72 12.43 17.16 16.72
N GLU A 73 11.75 16.36 17.54
CA GLU A 73 11.03 16.86 18.72
C GLU A 73 11.94 17.25 19.89
N ALA A 74 13.09 16.59 20.01
CA ALA A 74 14.10 16.92 21.00
C ALA A 74 14.98 18.12 20.60
N GLU A 75 14.96 18.50 19.32
CA GLU A 75 15.75 19.62 18.81
C GLU A 75 15.29 20.97 19.39
N PRO A 76 16.22 21.85 19.77
CA PRO A 76 15.90 23.19 20.23
C PRO A 76 15.43 24.07 19.05
N ASN A 77 14.25 24.66 19.17
CA ASN A 77 13.58 25.44 18.10
C ASN A 77 13.92 26.95 18.11
N PHE A 78 15.17 27.35 18.36
CA PHE A 78 15.49 28.77 18.58
C PHE A 78 15.45 29.67 17.33
N TRP A 79 15.63 29.12 16.13
CA TRP A 79 15.74 29.89 14.88
C TRP A 79 14.88 29.36 13.72
N PHE A 80 14.00 28.39 14.01
CA PHE A 80 13.21 27.70 13.00
C PHE A 80 11.78 27.52 13.47
N LEU A 81 10.87 27.32 12.51
CA LEU A 81 9.50 26.92 12.79
C LEU A 81 9.50 25.61 13.63
N PRO A 82 8.73 25.54 14.75
CA PRO A 82 8.77 24.39 15.66
C PRO A 82 8.35 23.09 14.99
N PHE A 83 9.08 21.99 15.11
CA PHE A 83 8.69 20.76 14.40
C PHE A 83 7.25 20.28 14.72
N TYR A 84 6.42 20.05 13.69
CA TYR A 84 5.02 19.64 13.88
C TYR A 84 4.88 18.13 14.16
N GLY A 85 5.47 17.68 15.27
CA GLY A 85 5.58 16.26 15.62
C GLY A 85 4.26 15.51 15.72
N ALA A 86 3.21 16.14 16.26
CA ALA A 86 1.88 15.53 16.35
C ALA A 86 1.32 15.10 14.98
N CYS A 87 1.53 15.91 13.94
CA CYS A 87 1.09 15.58 12.58
C CYS A 87 1.92 14.44 11.98
N TYR A 88 3.25 14.50 12.12
CA TYR A 88 4.15 13.44 11.67
C TYR A 88 3.87 12.09 12.35
N ARG A 89 3.51 12.07 13.64
CA ARG A 89 3.11 10.84 14.34
C ARG A 89 1.83 10.22 13.78
N ARG A 90 0.83 11.03 13.42
CA ARG A 90 -0.39 10.52 12.77
C ARG A 90 -0.10 9.94 11.39
N LEU A 91 0.73 10.63 10.60
CA LEU A 91 1.24 10.12 9.32
C LEU A 91 1.97 8.79 9.50
N LEU A 92 2.84 8.68 10.52
CA LEU A 92 3.56 7.45 10.85
C LEU A 92 2.61 6.29 11.16
N VAL A 93 1.54 6.52 11.91
CA VAL A 93 0.52 5.51 12.22
C VAL A 93 -0.14 4.98 10.94
N SER A 94 -0.54 5.86 10.03
CA SER A 94 -1.14 5.44 8.75
C SER A 94 -0.14 4.69 7.86
N LEU A 95 1.11 5.14 7.78
CA LEU A 95 2.16 4.44 7.04
C LEU A 95 2.42 3.03 7.57
N ARG A 96 2.46 2.85 8.89
CA ARG A 96 2.63 1.53 9.52
C ARG A 96 1.47 0.58 9.19
N LYS A 97 0.23 1.09 9.22
CA LYS A 97 -0.92 0.29 8.81
C LYS A 97 -0.83 -0.13 7.35
N MET A 98 -0.48 0.79 6.44
CA MET A 98 -0.26 0.46 5.03
C MET A 98 0.83 -0.60 4.85
N GLU A 99 1.95 -0.47 5.56
CA GLU A 99 3.04 -1.45 5.52
C GLU A 99 2.57 -2.86 5.91
N HIS A 100 1.81 -2.99 7.00
CA HIS A 100 1.23 -4.27 7.39
C HIS A 100 0.22 -4.80 6.35
N LEU A 101 -0.66 -3.94 5.82
CA LEU A 101 -1.65 -4.33 4.81
C LEU A 101 -0.97 -4.84 3.52
N LEU A 102 0.13 -4.22 3.09
CA LEU A 102 0.89 -4.68 1.93
C LEU A 102 1.51 -6.06 2.13
N LEU A 103 1.94 -6.39 3.36
CA LEU A 103 2.42 -7.72 3.67
C LEU A 103 1.31 -8.78 3.53
N PHE A 104 0.10 -8.45 3.98
CA PHE A 104 -1.06 -9.32 3.82
C PHE A 104 -1.44 -9.48 2.34
N VAL A 105 -1.52 -8.39 1.57
CA VAL A 105 -1.80 -8.47 0.12
C VAL A 105 -0.77 -9.34 -0.60
N ALA A 106 0.52 -9.18 -0.29
CA ALA A 106 1.58 -10.01 -0.85
C ALA A 106 1.38 -11.50 -0.55
N PHE A 107 1.02 -11.82 0.69
CA PHE A 107 0.76 -13.20 1.12
C PHE A 107 -0.46 -13.79 0.39
N GLU A 108 -1.56 -13.04 0.30
CA GLU A 108 -2.78 -13.52 -0.35
C GLU A 108 -2.62 -13.71 -1.87
N ILE A 109 -1.83 -12.86 -2.53
CA ILE A 109 -1.49 -13.07 -3.94
C ILE A 109 -0.64 -14.32 -4.12
N GLU A 110 0.31 -14.57 -3.21
CA GLU A 110 1.11 -15.79 -3.23
C GLU A 110 0.22 -17.03 -3.05
N THR A 111 -0.75 -17.02 -2.12
CA THR A 111 -1.68 -18.14 -1.92
C THR A 111 -2.59 -18.37 -3.14
N LEU A 112 -3.12 -17.32 -3.75
CA LEU A 112 -3.99 -17.40 -4.92
C LEU A 112 -3.26 -17.91 -6.17
N SER A 113 -2.02 -17.49 -6.38
CA SER A 113 -1.18 -17.95 -7.49
C SER A 113 -0.92 -19.46 -7.48
N GLN A 114 -1.01 -20.09 -6.31
CA GLN A 114 -0.87 -21.55 -6.17
C GLN A 114 -2.16 -22.29 -6.55
N VAL A 115 -3.31 -21.61 -6.55
CA VAL A 115 -4.64 -22.20 -6.74
C VAL A 115 -5.09 -22.16 -8.20
N SER A 116 -5.12 -20.98 -8.84
CA SER A 116 -5.47 -20.85 -10.26
C SER A 116 -4.90 -19.57 -10.86
N ASP A 117 -4.30 -19.69 -12.05
CA ASP A 117 -3.79 -18.55 -12.81
C ASP A 117 -4.95 -17.62 -13.26
N ARG A 118 -6.14 -18.17 -13.51
CA ARG A 118 -7.34 -17.40 -13.92
C ARG A 118 -7.95 -16.58 -12.79
N LEU A 119 -7.98 -17.13 -11.57
CA LEU A 119 -8.38 -16.38 -10.38
C LEU A 119 -7.48 -15.17 -10.17
N GLN A 120 -6.18 -15.38 -10.37
CA GLN A 120 -5.21 -14.31 -10.23
C GLN A 120 -5.47 -13.20 -11.24
N GLU A 121 -5.73 -13.53 -12.51
CA GLU A 121 -6.10 -12.54 -13.54
C GLU A 121 -7.37 -11.76 -13.19
N LEU A 122 -8.40 -12.46 -12.71
CA LEU A 122 -9.67 -11.84 -12.33
C LEU A 122 -9.49 -10.88 -11.14
N ILE A 123 -8.74 -11.28 -10.12
CA ILE A 123 -8.42 -10.45 -8.94
C ILE A 123 -7.56 -9.25 -9.34
N ASN A 124 -6.59 -9.42 -10.24
CA ASN A 124 -5.77 -8.30 -10.69
C ASN A 124 -6.61 -7.24 -11.41
N SER A 125 -7.48 -7.67 -12.32
CA SER A 125 -8.31 -6.77 -13.12
C SER A 125 -9.38 -6.05 -12.30
N ILE A 126 -9.99 -6.75 -11.35
CA ILE A 126 -11.10 -6.23 -10.54
C ILE A 126 -10.63 -5.40 -9.34
N TYR A 127 -9.52 -5.80 -8.72
CA TYR A 127 -9.10 -5.26 -7.43
C TYR A 127 -7.74 -4.55 -7.48
N LEU A 128 -6.68 -5.21 -7.96
CA LEU A 128 -5.32 -4.69 -7.82
C LEU A 128 -4.99 -3.55 -8.79
N HIS A 129 -5.43 -3.62 -10.04
CA HIS A 129 -5.19 -2.57 -11.02
C HIS A 129 -5.94 -1.27 -10.67
N PRO A 130 -7.23 -1.30 -10.28
CA PRO A 130 -7.91 -0.10 -9.78
C PRO A 130 -7.30 0.46 -8.49
N LEU A 131 -6.85 -0.41 -7.58
CA LEU A 131 -6.13 0.00 -6.37
C LEU A 131 -4.84 0.75 -6.73
N ALA A 132 -4.01 0.20 -7.61
CA ALA A 132 -2.75 0.82 -8.00
C ALA A 132 -2.97 2.17 -8.70
N ALA A 133 -4.01 2.27 -9.53
CA ALA A 133 -4.40 3.54 -10.12
C ALA A 133 -4.78 4.57 -9.05
N ALA A 134 -5.70 4.21 -8.13
CA ALA A 134 -6.21 5.14 -7.13
C ALA A 134 -5.15 5.53 -6.08
N VAL A 135 -4.57 4.54 -5.40
CA VAL A 135 -3.58 4.78 -4.34
C VAL A 135 -2.26 5.27 -4.92
N GLY A 136 -1.83 4.72 -6.06
CA GLY A 136 -0.58 5.12 -6.68
C GLY A 136 -0.59 6.58 -7.15
N PHE A 137 -1.70 7.03 -7.76
CA PHE A 137 -1.89 8.43 -8.12
C PHE A 137 -1.88 9.33 -6.88
N SER A 138 -2.69 9.01 -5.86
CA SER A 138 -2.76 9.79 -4.63
C SER A 138 -1.41 9.91 -3.92
N LEU A 139 -0.67 8.81 -3.77
CA LEU A 139 0.66 8.82 -3.15
C LEU A 139 1.66 9.65 -3.95
N ASN A 140 1.57 9.63 -5.29
CA ASN A 140 2.42 10.47 -6.14
C ASN A 140 2.12 11.96 -5.92
N SER A 141 0.84 12.34 -5.96
CA SER A 141 0.42 13.73 -5.72
C SER A 141 0.79 14.19 -4.30
N ILE A 142 0.68 13.33 -3.29
CA ILE A 142 1.07 13.64 -1.92
C ILE A 142 2.59 13.81 -1.81
N GLY A 143 3.37 12.92 -2.41
CA GLY A 143 4.84 13.01 -2.43
C GLY A 143 5.33 14.27 -3.16
N GLU A 144 4.68 14.63 -4.27
CA GLU A 144 4.89 15.89 -4.96
C GLU A 144 4.53 17.08 -4.06
N LEU A 145 3.41 17.08 -3.35
CA LEU A 145 3.05 18.16 -2.41
C LEU A 145 4.06 18.32 -1.27
N ILE A 146 4.57 17.23 -0.70
CA ILE A 146 5.62 17.28 0.33
C ILE A 146 6.92 17.85 -0.25
N SER A 147 7.22 17.57 -1.52
CA SER A 147 8.39 18.11 -2.23
C SER A 147 8.20 19.59 -2.61
N ILE A 148 7.00 19.95 -3.09
CA ILE A 148 6.61 21.27 -3.62
C ILE A 148 6.21 22.26 -2.52
N SER A 149 5.96 21.82 -1.28
CA SER A 149 5.90 22.74 -0.12
C SER A 149 7.21 23.51 0.11
N SER A 150 8.27 23.24 -0.66
CA SER A 150 9.45 24.11 -0.82
C SER A 150 9.30 25.23 -1.87
N LEU A 151 8.28 25.19 -2.74
CA LEU A 151 8.02 26.07 -3.89
C LEU A 151 6.51 26.24 -4.18
N ARG A 152 5.85 27.18 -3.49
CA ARG A 152 4.62 27.93 -3.88
C ARG A 152 3.35 27.15 -4.30
N LYS A 153 2.30 27.30 -3.46
CA LYS A 153 0.82 27.29 -3.71
C LYS A 153 0.31 26.50 -4.93
N ILE A 154 -0.10 25.24 -4.71
CA ILE A 154 -0.91 24.46 -5.66
C ILE A 154 -2.33 24.30 -5.10
N SER A 155 -3.33 24.71 -5.89
CA SER A 155 -4.74 24.39 -5.66
C SER A 155 -4.96 22.91 -5.98
N ILE A 156 -5.26 22.12 -4.95
CA ILE A 156 -5.72 20.74 -5.13
C ILE A 156 -7.11 20.85 -5.77
N SER A 157 -7.21 20.41 -7.03
CA SER A 157 -8.50 20.22 -7.67
C SER A 157 -9.29 19.24 -6.81
N ASP A 158 -10.44 19.67 -6.29
CA ASP A 158 -11.48 18.76 -5.86
C ASP A 158 -11.77 17.83 -7.05
N ARG A 159 -11.42 16.55 -6.92
CA ARG A 159 -11.82 15.53 -7.90
C ARG A 159 -12.43 14.36 -7.14
N ASP A 160 -13.71 14.17 -7.44
CA ASP A 160 -14.62 13.14 -6.93
C ASP A 160 -14.27 11.70 -7.39
N GLU A 161 -13.10 11.47 -8.01
CA GLU A 161 -12.72 10.16 -8.57
C GLU A 161 -12.56 9.07 -7.49
N ILE A 162 -12.36 9.45 -6.22
CA ILE A 162 -12.27 8.50 -5.11
C ILE A 162 -13.65 8.12 -4.54
N ASP A 163 -14.73 8.85 -4.85
CA ASP A 163 -16.08 8.51 -4.37
C ASP A 163 -16.71 7.37 -5.19
N GLU A 164 -16.24 7.17 -6.42
CA GLU A 164 -16.74 6.15 -7.35
C GLU A 164 -16.15 4.75 -7.09
N LEU A 165 -14.93 4.63 -6.57
CA LEU A 165 -14.26 3.32 -6.38
C LEU A 165 -14.80 2.53 -5.18
N GLY A 166 -15.34 3.22 -4.17
CA GLY A 166 -16.03 2.58 -3.05
C GLY A 166 -17.40 1.99 -3.40
N LYS A 167 -17.94 2.30 -4.59
CA LYS A 167 -19.28 1.88 -5.05
C LYS A 167 -19.26 0.97 -6.28
N SER A 168 -18.15 0.89 -7.02
CA SER A 168 -18.11 0.28 -8.37
C SER A 168 -17.27 -1.00 -8.52
N SER A 169 -16.47 -1.40 -7.53
CA SER A 169 -15.76 -2.68 -7.60
C SER A 169 -16.74 -3.84 -7.36
N PRO A 170 -16.75 -4.88 -8.20
CA PRO A 170 -17.44 -6.14 -7.91
C PRO A 170 -17.16 -6.59 -6.47
N SER A 171 -18.21 -6.84 -5.69
CA SER A 171 -18.06 -7.38 -4.32
C SER A 171 -17.31 -8.72 -4.36
N ALA A 172 -16.63 -9.08 -3.26
CA ALA A 172 -15.99 -10.38 -3.12
C ALA A 172 -16.91 -11.55 -3.51
N ASP A 173 -18.22 -11.40 -3.30
CA ASP A 173 -19.22 -12.37 -3.73
C ASP A 173 -19.23 -12.56 -5.24
N VAL A 174 -19.18 -11.48 -6.04
CA VAL A 174 -19.21 -11.57 -7.50
C VAL A 174 -18.00 -12.36 -8.00
N VAL A 175 -16.80 -12.05 -7.50
CA VAL A 175 -15.56 -12.75 -7.87
C VAL A 175 -15.61 -14.22 -7.47
N PHE A 176 -16.08 -14.52 -6.26
CA PHE A 176 -16.24 -15.88 -5.78
C PHE A 176 -17.25 -16.67 -6.64
N TRP A 177 -18.43 -16.10 -6.91
CA TRP A 177 -19.46 -16.78 -7.70
C TRP A 177 -19.06 -16.97 -9.15
N THR A 178 -18.38 -16.01 -9.79
CA THR A 178 -17.84 -16.18 -11.15
C THR A 178 -16.87 -17.37 -11.21
N PHE A 179 -15.97 -17.50 -10.23
CA PHE A 179 -15.04 -18.63 -10.19
C PHE A 179 -15.72 -19.98 -9.93
N ILE A 180 -16.74 -20.01 -9.08
CA ILE A 180 -17.53 -21.22 -8.81
C ILE A 180 -18.35 -21.65 -10.05
N LEU A 181 -18.98 -20.68 -10.74
CA LEU A 181 -19.81 -20.92 -11.92
C LEU A 181 -19.00 -21.41 -13.12
N ASP A 182 -17.73 -21.03 -13.22
CA ASP A 182 -16.82 -21.50 -14.28
C ASP A 182 -16.32 -22.94 -14.05
N GLY A 183 -16.73 -23.61 -12.97
CA GLY A 183 -16.54 -25.05 -12.76
C GLY A 183 -15.12 -25.47 -12.38
N GLU A 184 -14.22 -24.54 -12.09
CA GLU A 184 -12.79 -24.84 -11.83
C GLU A 184 -12.55 -25.64 -10.54
N ILE A 185 -13.44 -25.55 -9.55
CA ILE A 185 -13.33 -26.34 -8.32
C ILE A 185 -13.81 -27.79 -8.51
N GLU A 186 -14.61 -28.07 -9.54
CA GLU A 186 -15.19 -29.40 -9.77
C GLU A 186 -14.33 -30.31 -10.65
N ASN A 187 -13.26 -29.80 -11.29
CA ASN A 187 -12.61 -30.47 -12.43
C ASN A 187 -11.14 -30.93 -12.22
N SER A 188 -10.65 -31.06 -10.98
CA SER A 188 -9.32 -31.66 -10.72
C SER A 188 -9.37 -33.20 -10.75
N ASN A 189 -9.23 -33.77 -11.96
CA ASN A 189 -8.91 -35.19 -12.22
C ASN A 189 -7.50 -35.51 -11.65
N GLU A 190 -7.17 -36.64 -10.99
CA GLU A 190 -7.51 -38.06 -11.19
C GLU A 190 -7.33 -38.84 -9.85
N GLU A 191 -8.07 -39.96 -9.68
CA GLU A 191 -7.79 -41.09 -8.74
C GLU A 191 -7.67 -40.88 -7.21
N ALA A 192 -8.69 -40.31 -6.56
CA ALA A 192 -8.86 -40.39 -5.09
C ALA A 192 -10.33 -40.60 -4.68
N ASP A 193 -10.52 -41.17 -3.48
CA ASP A 193 -11.82 -41.52 -2.87
C ASP A 193 -12.77 -40.30 -2.81
N GLU A 194 -14.04 -40.48 -3.22
CA GLU A 194 -14.98 -39.36 -3.42
C GLU A 194 -15.20 -38.51 -2.15
N ILE A 195 -15.09 -39.13 -0.97
CA ILE A 195 -15.26 -38.46 0.32
C ILE A 195 -14.07 -37.52 0.61
N GLU A 196 -12.85 -37.94 0.28
CA GLU A 196 -11.63 -37.14 0.48
C GLU A 196 -11.58 -35.97 -0.51
N LYS A 197 -12.03 -36.19 -1.77
CA LYS A 197 -12.20 -35.13 -2.77
C LYS A 197 -13.20 -34.05 -2.34
N ARG A 198 -14.37 -34.45 -1.85
CA ARG A 198 -15.40 -33.50 -1.38
C ARG A 198 -14.90 -32.66 -0.21
N LYS A 199 -14.14 -33.27 0.70
CA LYS A 199 -13.52 -32.57 1.84
C LYS A 199 -12.44 -31.58 1.38
N GLY A 200 -11.54 -31.99 0.48
CA GLY A 200 -10.50 -31.13 -0.08
C GLY A 200 -11.05 -29.95 -0.90
N ALA A 201 -12.07 -30.18 -1.73
CA ALA A 201 -12.74 -29.12 -2.48
C ALA A 201 -13.44 -28.10 -1.56
N GLN A 202 -14.04 -28.56 -0.46
CA GLN A 202 -14.65 -27.67 0.52
C GLN A 202 -13.61 -26.82 1.26
N GLU A 203 -12.47 -27.42 1.64
CA GLU A 203 -11.37 -26.69 2.29
C GLU A 203 -10.73 -25.65 1.36
N LEU A 204 -10.56 -25.98 0.09
CA LEU A 204 -10.11 -25.02 -0.94
C LEU A 204 -11.11 -23.87 -1.12
N LYS A 205 -12.42 -24.16 -1.18
CA LYS A 205 -13.48 -23.13 -1.22
C LYS A 205 -13.39 -22.20 -0.02
N SER A 206 -13.28 -22.75 1.20
CA SER A 206 -13.15 -21.94 2.41
C SER A 206 -11.90 -21.07 2.41
N ARG A 207 -10.75 -21.59 1.95
CA ARG A 207 -9.52 -20.81 1.82
C ARG A 207 -9.67 -19.69 0.79
N LEU A 208 -10.27 -19.98 -0.36
CA LEU A 208 -10.48 -18.99 -1.42
C LEU A 208 -11.39 -17.84 -0.99
N ILE A 209 -12.50 -18.16 -0.30
CA ILE A 209 -13.37 -17.14 0.31
C ILE A 209 -12.55 -16.26 1.24
N LEU A 210 -11.78 -16.85 2.15
CA LEU A 210 -10.95 -16.07 3.07
C LEU A 210 -9.95 -15.18 2.34
N CYS A 211 -9.29 -15.66 1.28
CA CYS A 211 -8.31 -14.89 0.49
C CYS A 211 -8.96 -13.71 -0.24
N ILE A 212 -10.12 -13.90 -0.86
CA ILE A 212 -10.81 -12.83 -1.61
C ILE A 212 -11.31 -11.75 -0.65
N TYR A 213 -11.95 -12.15 0.46
CA TYR A 213 -12.47 -11.21 1.44
C TYR A 213 -11.35 -10.49 2.21
N SER A 214 -10.23 -11.16 2.49
CA SER A 214 -9.07 -10.51 3.12
C SER A 214 -8.43 -9.50 2.17
N LEU A 215 -8.34 -9.78 0.87
CA LEU A 215 -7.89 -8.83 -0.14
C LEU A 215 -8.81 -7.61 -0.24
N GLU A 216 -10.13 -7.80 -0.32
CA GLU A 216 -11.10 -6.70 -0.34
C GLU A 216 -10.95 -5.80 0.90
N PHE A 217 -10.82 -6.42 2.07
CA PHE A 217 -10.55 -5.69 3.31
C PHE A 217 -9.24 -4.91 3.25
N CYS A 218 -8.16 -5.53 2.76
CA CYS A 218 -6.86 -4.87 2.67
C CYS A 218 -6.90 -3.66 1.74
N ILE A 219 -7.55 -3.80 0.58
CA ILE A 219 -7.68 -2.75 -0.44
C ILE A 219 -8.49 -1.58 0.08
N THR A 220 -9.64 -1.87 0.68
CA THR A 220 -10.49 -0.83 1.28
C THR A 220 -9.75 -0.11 2.40
N SER A 221 -8.97 -0.84 3.21
CA SER A 221 -8.14 -0.27 4.27
C SER A 221 -6.99 0.57 3.73
N LEU A 222 -6.33 0.16 2.63
CA LEU A 222 -5.29 0.94 1.96
C LEU A 222 -5.84 2.26 1.41
N ILE A 223 -7.01 2.23 0.75
CA ILE A 223 -7.68 3.44 0.26
C ILE A 223 -8.01 4.37 1.43
N LYS A 224 -8.56 3.82 2.52
CA LYS A 224 -8.89 4.59 3.72
C LYS A 224 -7.66 5.28 4.33
N GLU A 225 -6.58 4.55 4.54
CA GLU A 225 -5.35 5.13 5.11
C GLU A 225 -4.72 6.14 4.15
N THR A 226 -4.89 5.99 2.82
CA THR A 226 -4.41 6.98 1.84
C THR A 226 -5.11 8.32 2.04
N ARG A 227 -6.42 8.31 2.30
CA ARG A 227 -7.20 9.51 2.61
C ARG A 227 -6.76 10.16 3.93
N GLU A 228 -6.43 9.37 4.95
CA GLU A 228 -5.90 9.91 6.21
C GLU A 228 -4.52 10.57 6.01
N ILE A 229 -3.64 9.95 5.21
CA ILE A 229 -2.36 10.57 4.84
C ILE A 229 -2.60 11.90 4.11
N GLU A 230 -3.48 11.93 3.11
CA GLU A 230 -3.79 13.15 2.36
C GLU A 230 -4.26 14.28 3.29
N LYS A 231 -5.19 13.98 4.21
CA LYS A 231 -5.70 14.93 5.19
C LYS A 231 -4.58 15.49 6.08
N HIS A 232 -3.73 14.62 6.61
CA HIS A 232 -2.62 15.04 7.47
C HIS A 232 -1.53 15.78 6.71
N VAL A 233 -1.27 15.47 5.43
CA VAL A 233 -0.33 16.23 4.61
C VAL A 233 -0.89 17.62 4.29
N LYS A 234 -2.19 17.76 3.99
CA LYS A 234 -2.82 19.09 3.82
C LYS A 234 -2.67 19.94 5.08
N GLU A 235 -2.89 19.34 6.25
CA GLU A 235 -2.69 19.99 7.54
C GLU A 235 -1.23 20.42 7.77
N LEU A 236 -0.28 19.53 7.45
CA LEU A 236 1.15 19.82 7.55
C LEU A 236 1.57 20.97 6.64
N VAL A 237 1.11 20.98 5.38
CA VAL A 237 1.43 22.03 4.40
C VAL A 237 0.87 23.38 4.82
N ALA A 238 -0.36 23.42 5.35
CA ALA A 238 -0.97 24.63 5.88
C ALA A 238 -0.21 25.17 7.11
N TRP A 239 0.29 24.27 7.96
CA TRP A 239 1.10 24.66 9.11
C TRP A 239 2.50 25.19 8.70
N GLU A 240 3.11 24.63 7.65
CA GLU A 240 4.39 25.11 7.11
C GLU A 240 4.25 26.43 6.34
N ASN A 241 3.06 26.72 5.79
CA ASN A 241 2.75 27.91 4.99
C ASN A 241 1.50 28.63 5.51
N PRO A 242 1.58 29.29 6.69
CA PRO A 242 0.45 30.01 7.29
C PRO A 242 -0.04 31.20 6.47
#